data_AF-A0A7X7LPT0-F1
#
_entry.id   AF-A0A7X7LPT0-F1
#
_cell.length_a   1.000
_cell.length_b   1.000
_cell.length_c   1.000
_cell.angle_alpha   90.00
_cell.angle_beta   90.00
_cell.angle_gamma   90.00
#
_symmetry.space_group_name_H-M   'P 1'
#
loop_
_entity.id
_entity.type
_entity.pdbx_description
1 polymer ?
#
loop_
_entity_poly.entity_id
_entity_poly.type
_entity_poly.pdbx_seq_one_letter_code
_entity_poly.pdbx_strand_id
1 'polypeptide(L)' 'MKSIAARCLLCAKVFNVDEEHPDYKKMAEKKGELPGFICDYCSNKVRYESDEANKQKKPL' A
#
# COMPACT_ATOMS: atom_id res chain seq x y z
N MET A 1 12.38 -18.68 1.26
CA MET A 1 11.66 -17.47 0.82
C MET A 1 11.88 -16.42 1.90
N LYS A 2 12.43 -15.25 1.57
CA LYS A 2 12.58 -14.16 2.54
C LYS A 2 11.36 -13.26 2.41
N SER A 3 10.66 -13.07 3.53
CA SER A 3 9.48 -12.24 3.64
C SER A 3 9.68 -11.25 4.78
N ILE A 4 9.30 -9.99 4.57
CA ILE A 4 9.38 -8.94 5.59
C ILE A 4 7.97 -8.66 6.09
N ALA A 5 7.79 -8.70 7.40
CA ALA A 5 6.56 -8.21 8.01
C ALA A 5 6.53 -6.68 7.90
N ALA A 6 5.52 -6.15 7.23
CA ALA A 6 5.34 -4.71 7.01
C ALA A 6 3.93 -4.29 7.42
N ARG A 7 3.75 -3.06 7.90
CA ARG A 7 2.45 -2.52 8.32
C ARG A 7 1.87 -1.61 7.25
N CYS A 8 0.59 -1.79 6.92
CA CYS A 8 -0.10 -0.87 6.05
C CYS A 8 -0.37 0.47 6.77
N LEU A 9 -0.01 1.59 6.15
CA LEU A 9 -0.22 2.94 6.69
C LEU A 9 -1.70 3.37 6.69
N LEU A 10 -2.55 2.73 5.88
CA LEU A 10 -3.97 3.06 5.76
C LEU A 10 -4.88 2.19 6.64
N CYS A 11 -4.65 0.88 6.67
CA CYS A 11 -5.48 -0.05 7.45
C CYS A 11 -4.80 -0.61 8.71
N ALA A 12 -3.55 -0.21 8.99
CA ALA A 12 -2.73 -0.68 10.12
C ALA A 12 -2.50 -2.20 10.20
N LYS A 13 -2.99 -2.99 9.23
CA LYS A 13 -2.78 -4.44 9.15
C LYS A 13 -1.32 -4.76 8.81
N VAL A 14 -0.82 -5.83 9.39
CA VAL A 14 0.50 -6.37 9.09
C VAL A 14 0.38 -7.38 7.96
N PHE A 15 1.24 -7.27 6.97
CA PHE A 15 1.32 -8.16 5.82
C PHE A 15 2.75 -8.69 5.71
N ASN A 16 2.87 -9.92 5.19
CA ASN A 16 4.16 -10.44 4.76
C ASN A 16 4.39 -10.00 3.32
N VAL A 17 5.43 -9.20 3.13
CA VAL A 17 5.85 -8.69 1.82
C VAL A 17 7.03 -9.53 1.35
N ASP A 18 6.86 -10.16 0.20
CA ASP A 18 7.88 -11.01 -0.41
C ASP A 18 8.92 -10.20 -1.19
N GLU A 19 10.06 -10.84 -1.49
CA GLU A 19 11.18 -10.26 -2.26
C GLU A 19 10.80 -9.69 -3.63
N GLU A 20 9.73 -10.20 -4.24
CA GLU A 20 9.22 -9.77 -5.54
C GLU A 20 8.49 -8.42 -5.48
N HIS A 21 8.10 -7.96 -4.28
CA HIS A 21 7.39 -6.70 -4.15
C HIS A 21 8.34 -5.52 -4.44
N PRO A 22 7.94 -4.53 -5.25
CA PRO A 22 8.81 -3.41 -5.65
C PRO A 22 9.36 -2.61 -4.46
N ASP A 23 8.58 -2.52 -3.38
CA ASP A 23 8.99 -1.84 -2.15
C ASP A 23 9.79 -2.73 -1.19
N TYR A 24 9.97 -4.02 -1.46
CA TYR A 24 10.71 -4.92 -0.58
C TYR A 24 12.13 -4.44 -0.31
N LYS A 25 12.85 -3.96 -1.34
CA LYS A 25 14.20 -3.41 -1.17
C LYS A 25 14.23 -2.24 -0.18
N LYS A 26 13.27 -1.31 -0.30
CA LYS A 26 13.15 -0.15 0.59
C LYS A 26 12.80 -0.55 2.02
N MET A 27 11.99 -1.60 2.18
CA MET A 27 11.63 -2.15 3.49
C MET A 27 12.80 -2.91 4.13
N ALA A 28 13.59 -3.62 3.33
CA ALA A 28 14.78 -4.36 3.77
C ALA A 28 15.93 -3.43 4.20
N GLU A 29 16.06 -2.26 3.56
CA GLU A 29 17.05 -1.24 3.94
C GLU A 29 16.72 -0.54 5.26
N LYS A 30 15.43 -0.49 5.64
CA LYS A 30 15.00 0.02 6.94
C LYS A 30 15.26 -1.03 8.03
N LYS A 31 16.50 -1.12 8.49
CA LYS A 31 16.89 -1.90 9.67
C LYS A 31 16.40 -1.20 10.93
N GLY A 32 15.20 -1.56 11.41
CA GLY A 32 14.61 -0.97 12.61
C GLY A 32 13.15 -1.35 12.80
N GLU A 33 12.26 -0.36 12.81
CA GLU A 33 10.83 -0.56 13.04
C GLU A 33 10.11 -1.22 11.86
N LEU A 34 8.95 -1.85 12.14
CA LEU A 34 8.04 -2.42 11.14
C LEU A 34 7.85 -1.45 9.97
N PRO A 35 8.37 -1.77 8.77
CA PRO A 35 8.31 -0.84 7.65
C PRO A 35 6.86 -0.55 7.27
N GLY A 36 6.56 0.73 7.11
CA GLY A 36 5.26 1.20 6.64
C GLY A 36 5.16 1.07 5.12
N PHE A 37 4.05 0.53 4.63
CA PHE A 37 3.73 0.48 3.20
C PHE A 37 2.22 0.69 2.98
N ILE A 38 1.75 0.68 1.73
CA ILE A 38 0.31 0.68 1.42
C ILE A 38 -0.02 -0.67 0.79
N CYS A 39 -0.96 -1.42 1.36
CA CYS A 39 -1.37 -2.69 0.76
C CYS A 39 -2.21 -2.48 -0.50
N ASP A 40 -2.22 -3.47 -1.39
CA ASP A 40 -2.93 -3.40 -2.67
C ASP A 40 -4.40 -3.04 -2.53
N TYR A 41 -5.06 -3.58 -1.51
CA TYR A 41 -6.45 -3.26 -1.22
C TYR A 41 -6.66 -1.77 -0.94
N CYS A 42 -5.83 -1.19 -0.06
CA CYS A 42 -5.94 0.22 0.27
C CYS A 42 -5.51 1.11 -0.90
N SER A 43 -4.49 0.70 -1.67
CA SER A 43 -4.07 1.40 -2.89
C SER A 43 -5.21 1.46 -3.92
N ASN A 44 -5.85 0.32 -4.19
CA ASN A 44 -6.98 0.22 -5.12
C ASN A 44 -8.19 1.02 -4.64
N LYS A 45 -8.49 0.98 -3.34
CA LYS A 45 -9.58 1.76 -2.75
C LYS A 45 -9.38 3.26 -2.96
N VAL A 46 -8.20 3.78 -2.64
CA VAL A 46 -7.90 5.22 -2.83
C VAL A 46 -8.00 5.61 -4.31
N ARG A 47 -7.54 4.75 -5.21
CA ARG A 47 -7.62 4.98 -6.65
C ARG A 47 -9.08 5.05 -7.11
N TYR A 48 -9.89 4.07 -6.72
CA TYR A 48 -11.33 4.04 -7.02
C TYR A 48 -12.06 5.29 -6.50
N GLU A 49 -11.83 5.66 -5.23
CA GLU A 49 -12.46 6.86 -4.64
C GLU A 49 -12.05 8.14 -5.37
N SER A 50 -10.79 8.23 -5.80
CA SER A 50 -10.28 9.36 -6.57
C SER A 50 -10.90 9.43 -7.97
N ASP A 51 -11.04 8.28 -8.64
CA ASP A 51 -11.68 8.19 -9.96
C ASP A 51 -13.17 8.55 -9.88
N GLU A 52 -13.89 8.05 -8.88
CA GLU A 52 -15.30 8.40 -8.65
C GLU A 52 -15.48 9.90 -8.37
N ALA A 53 -14.59 10.49 -7.56
CA ALA A 53 -14.64 11.93 -7.25
C ALA A 53 -14.34 12.81 -8.47
N ASN A 54 -13.51 12.33 -9.40
CA ASN A 54 -13.15 13.03 -10.63
C ASN A 54 -14.17 12.86 -11.76
N LYS A 55 -15.19 12.01 -11.60
CA LYS A 55 -16.28 11.93 -12.59
C LYS A 55 -16.93 13.29 -12.73
N GLN A 56 -16.89 13.84 -13.94
CA GLN A 56 -17.56 15.10 -14.25
C GLN A 56 -19.04 14.98 -13.89
N LYS A 57 -19.50 15.83 -12.98
CA LYS A 57 -20.93 15.97 -12.69
C LYS A 57 -21.59 16.44 -13.98
N LYS A 58 -22.62 15.72 -14.44
CA LYS A 58 -23.37 16.11 -15.62
C LYS A 58 -23.86 17.56 -15.42
N PRO A 59 -23.61 18.47 -16.38
CA PRO A 59 -24.24 19.78 -16.35
C PRO A 59 -25.76 19.57 -16.43
N LEU A 60 -26.49 20.33 -15.59
CA LEU A 60 -27.95 20.36 -15.53
C LEU A 60 -28.55 20.91 -16.83
#